data_AF-C2BF93-F1
#
_entry.id   AF-C2BF93-F1
#
_cell.length_a   1.000
_cell.length_b   1.000
_cell.length_c   1.000
_cell.angle_alpha   90.00
_cell.angle_beta   90.00
_cell.angle_gamma   90.00
#
_symmetry.space_group_name_H-M   'P 1'
#
loop_
_entity.id
_entity.type
_entity.pdbx_description
1 polymer ?
#
loop_
_entity_poly.entity_id
_entity_poly.type
_entity_poly.pdbx_seq_one_letter_code
_entity_poly.pdbx_strand_id
1 'polypeptide(L)'
;MNKTLGYIKNDTFIHGLSGTTKLLAFILLSVIVMTSYDTRFLILVMGLSLLAMKIAEIHWEDVAFLIKIVAVFSLINILAIYIFEPAYGVGLYGSRTLILGTG
;
A
#
# COMPACT_ATOMS: atom_id res chain seq x y z
N MET A 1 9.19 19.00 -22.85
CA MET A 1 9.65 19.25 -21.47
C MET A 1 8.81 18.40 -20.54
N ASN A 2 9.32 17.23 -20.13
CA ASN A 2 8.59 16.30 -19.27
C ASN A 2 8.61 16.82 -17.84
N LYS A 3 7.44 17.22 -17.35
CA LYS A 3 7.25 17.73 -16.00
C LYS A 3 6.87 16.55 -15.09
N THR A 4 7.74 15.56 -15.00
CA THR A 4 7.49 14.28 -14.29
C THR A 4 7.42 14.41 -12.76
N LEU A 5 7.65 15.62 -12.22
CA LEU A 5 7.67 15.92 -10.78
C LEU A 5 7.01 17.26 -10.43
N GLY A 6 6.34 17.92 -11.38
CA GLY A 6 5.74 19.23 -11.11
C GLY A 6 4.37 19.09 -10.44
N TYR A 7 4.15 19.84 -9.35
CA TYR A 7 2.86 19.93 -8.67
C TYR A 7 1.71 20.14 -9.68
N ILE A 8 0.83 19.14 -9.79
CA ILE A 8 -0.35 19.20 -10.65
C ILE A 8 -1.45 19.88 -9.85
N LYS A 9 -1.77 21.13 -10.21
CA LYS A 9 -2.92 21.86 -9.67
C LYS A 9 -4.19 21.23 -10.28
N ASN A 10 -4.79 20.28 -9.56
CA ASN A 10 -6.16 19.84 -9.81
C ASN A 10 -7.08 20.51 -8.78
N ASP A 11 -8.30 20.83 -9.15
CA ASP A 11 -9.28 21.53 -8.29
C ASP A 11 -10.22 20.52 -7.64
N THR A 12 -9.65 19.56 -6.91
CA THR A 12 -10.41 18.52 -6.19
C THR A 12 -10.56 18.84 -4.71
N PHE A 13 -11.59 18.29 -4.05
CA PHE A 13 -11.86 18.51 -2.62
C PHE A 13 -10.64 18.15 -1.73
N ILE A 14 -9.84 17.17 -2.17
CA ILE A 14 -8.61 16.75 -1.52
C ILE A 14 -7.51 17.81 -1.72
N HIS A 15 -7.44 18.50 -2.86
CA HIS A 15 -6.51 19.61 -3.10
C HIS A 15 -6.77 20.83 -2.22
N GLY A 16 -8.02 21.04 -1.78
CA GLY A 16 -8.40 22.11 -0.84
C GLY A 16 -7.98 21.88 0.62
N LEU A 17 -7.56 20.67 0.99
CA LEU A 17 -7.05 20.39 2.34
C LEU A 17 -5.67 21.04 2.54
N SER A 18 -5.46 21.63 3.71
CA SER A 18 -4.14 22.17 4.09
C SER A 18 -3.07 21.07 3.98
N GLY A 19 -1.86 21.45 3.56
CA GLY A 19 -0.74 20.50 3.45
C GLY A 19 -0.47 19.76 4.76
N THR A 20 -0.62 20.44 5.90
CA THR A 20 -0.49 19.86 7.25
C THR A 20 -1.51 18.75 7.51
N THR A 21 -2.77 18.95 7.11
CA THR A 21 -3.82 17.93 7.28
C THR A 21 -3.51 16.66 6.49
N LYS A 22 -3.00 16.80 5.26
CA LYS A 22 -2.61 15.65 4.42
C LYS A 22 -1.45 14.87 5.04
N LEU A 23 -0.44 15.57 5.54
CA LEU A 23 0.73 14.96 6.18
C LEU A 23 0.34 14.23 7.47
N LEU A 24 -0.47 14.86 8.33
CA LEU A 24 -0.96 14.22 9.56
C LEU A 24 -1.83 13.00 9.25
N ALA A 25 -2.76 13.11 8.29
CA ALA A 25 -3.58 11.99 7.86
C ALA A 25 -2.72 10.83 7.31
N PHE A 26 -1.70 11.13 6.50
CA PHE A 26 -0.76 10.14 5.99
C PHE A 26 0.00 9.42 7.10
N ILE A 27 0.55 10.16 8.07
CA ILE A 27 1.30 9.57 9.19
C ILE A 27 0.40 8.69 10.05
N LEU A 28 -0.77 9.20 10.45
CA LEU A 28 -1.72 8.45 11.27
C LEU A 28 -2.18 7.17 10.55
N LEU A 29 -2.58 7.29 9.28
CA LEU A 29 -2.99 6.15 8.47
C LEU A 29 -1.86 5.12 8.32
N SER A 30 -0.63 5.58 8.10
CA SER A 30 0.56 4.71 8.00
C SER A 30 0.80 3.92 9.28
N VAL A 31 0.75 4.58 10.45
CA VAL A 31 0.90 3.91 11.76
C VAL A 31 -0.21 2.88 11.97
N ILE A 32 -1.46 3.22 11.65
CA ILE A 32 -2.59 2.30 11.78
C ILE A 32 -2.40 1.08 10.87
N VAL A 33 -2.03 1.30 9.61
CA VAL A 33 -1.80 0.21 8.62
C VAL A 33 -0.64 -0.68 9.05
N MET A 34 0.45 -0.10 9.54
CA MET A 34 1.64 -0.87 9.94
C MET A 34 1.41 -1.69 11.22
N THR A 35 0.58 -1.20 12.14
CA THR A 35 0.24 -1.89 13.39
C THR A 35 -0.91 -2.88 13.22
N SER A 36 -1.78 -2.67 12.22
CA SER A 36 -2.89 -3.55 11.90
C SER A 36 -2.43 -4.70 11.00
N TYR A 37 -2.02 -5.80 11.61
CA TYR A 37 -1.67 -7.05 10.91
C TYR A 37 -2.90 -7.81 10.34
N ASP A 38 -4.07 -7.18 10.26
CA ASP A 38 -5.29 -7.78 9.72
C ASP A 38 -5.40 -7.52 8.20
N THR A 39 -5.29 -8.58 7.39
CA THR A 39 -5.36 -8.50 5.93
C THR A 39 -6.67 -7.93 5.41
N ARG A 40 -7.79 -8.16 6.10
CA ARG A 40 -9.11 -7.66 5.70
C ARG A 40 -9.14 -6.14 5.82
N PHE A 41 -8.57 -5.62 6.91
CA PHE A 41 -8.39 -4.19 7.11
C PHE A 41 -7.46 -3.60 6.03
N LEU A 42 -6.33 -4.25 5.74
CA LEU A 42 -5.39 -3.79 4.70
C LEU A 42 -6.04 -3.72 3.31
N ILE A 43 -6.85 -4.72 2.93
CA ILE A 43 -7.59 -4.74 1.66
C ILE A 43 -8.60 -3.58 1.62
N LEU A 44 -9.29 -3.31 2.72
CA LEU A 44 -10.22 -2.19 2.82
C LEU A 44 -9.49 -0.86 2.62
N VAL A 45 -8.37 -0.65 3.32
CA VAL A 45 -7.56 0.57 3.19
C VAL A 45 -6.99 0.74 1.78
N MET A 46 -6.56 -0.36 1.14
CA MET A 46 -6.14 -0.35 -0.25
C MET A 46 -7.27 0.12 -1.18
N GLY A 47 -8.49 -0.41 -1.00
CA GLY A 47 -9.67 0.02 -1.75
C GLY A 47 -9.99 1.50 -1.55
N LEU A 48 -9.97 1.98 -0.30
CA LEU A 48 -10.16 3.40 0.03
C LEU A 48 -9.10 4.28 -0.61
N SER A 49 -7.83 3.83 -0.63
CA SER A 49 -6.73 4.57 -1.23
C SER A 49 -6.90 4.70 -2.75
N LEU A 50 -7.35 3.65 -3.44
CA LEU A 50 -7.66 3.70 -4.87
C LEU A 50 -8.85 4.63 -5.18
N LEU A 51 -9.89 4.60 -4.34
CA LEU A 51 -11.03 5.53 -4.46
C LEU A 51 -10.59 6.98 -4.23
N ALA A 52 -9.77 7.24 -3.21
CA ALA A 52 -9.22 8.57 -2.94
C ALA A 52 -8.37 9.07 -4.10
N MET A 53 -7.57 8.19 -4.72
CA MET A 53 -6.78 8.51 -5.91
C MET A 53 -7.67 8.87 -7.11
N LYS A 54 -8.78 8.15 -7.30
CA LYS A 54 -9.79 8.48 -8.32
C LYS A 54 -10.48 9.81 -8.06
N ILE A 55 -10.85 10.10 -6.81
CA ILE A 55 -11.48 11.37 -6.40
C ILE A 55 -10.50 12.55 -6.55
N ALA A 56 -9.20 12.32 -6.32
CA ALA A 56 -8.15 13.32 -6.48
C ALA A 56 -7.72 13.54 -7.94
N GLU A 57 -8.32 12.82 -8.90
CA GLU A 57 -7.97 12.86 -10.33
C GLU A 57 -6.47 12.61 -10.57
N ILE A 58 -5.88 11.72 -9.77
CA ILE A 58 -4.49 11.31 -9.93
C ILE A 58 -4.43 10.26 -11.04
N HIS A 59 -3.66 10.53 -12.09
CA HIS A 59 -3.50 9.60 -13.19
C HIS A 59 -2.61 8.43 -12.74
N TRP A 60 -2.95 7.23 -13.20
CA TRP A 60 -2.16 6.03 -12.86
C TRP A 60 -0.70 6.15 -13.32
N GLU A 61 -0.45 6.86 -14.41
CA GLU A 61 0.88 7.08 -14.98
C GLU A 61 1.83 7.82 -14.03
N ASP A 62 1.30 8.75 -13.22
CA ASP A 62 2.07 9.55 -12.26
C ASP A 62 2.61 8.69 -11.11
N VAL A 63 1.85 7.66 -10.69
CA VAL A 63 2.19 6.79 -9.56
C VAL A 63 2.78 5.44 -9.99
N ALA A 64 2.56 5.02 -11.24
CA ALA A 64 2.94 3.71 -11.74
C ALA A 64 4.44 3.44 -11.63
N PHE A 65 5.29 4.45 -11.81
CA PHE A 65 6.74 4.30 -11.65
C PHE A 65 7.11 3.93 -10.21
N LEU A 66 6.56 4.66 -9.23
CA LEU A 66 6.79 4.38 -7.81
C LEU A 66 6.22 3.02 -7.40
N ILE A 67 5.00 2.69 -7.84
CA ILE A 67 4.37 1.41 -7.57
C ILE A 67 5.21 0.24 -8.10
N LYS A 68 5.78 0.36 -9.31
CA LYS A 68 6.67 -0.67 -9.87
C LYS A 68 7.91 -0.88 -9.01
N ILE A 69 8.55 0.19 -8.54
CA ILE A 69 9.73 0.09 -7.66
C ILE A 69 9.36 -0.61 -6.35
N VAL A 70 8.27 -0.18 -5.71
CA VAL A 70 7.80 -0.79 -4.46
C VAL A 70 7.45 -2.26 -4.68
N ALA A 71 6.76 -2.61 -5.77
CA ALA A 71 6.39 -3.98 -6.08
C ALA A 71 7.62 -4.89 -6.27
N VAL A 72 8.67 -4.42 -6.94
CA VAL A 72 9.93 -5.18 -7.09
C VAL A 72 10.58 -5.38 -5.72
N PHE A 73 10.65 -4.33 -4.90
CA PHE A 73 11.21 -4.43 -3.55
C PHE A 73 10.40 -5.39 -2.66
N SER A 74 9.06 -5.31 -2.70
CA SER A 74 8.15 -6.20 -2.00
C SER A 74 8.31 -7.65 -2.45
N LEU A 75 8.52 -7.91 -3.74
CA LEU A 75 8.76 -9.26 -4.24
C LEU A 75 10.05 -9.85 -3.65
N ILE A 76 11.15 -9.09 -3.68
CA ILE A 76 12.41 -9.50 -3.07
C ILE A 76 12.23 -9.72 -1.56
N ASN A 77 11.48 -8.83 -0.89
CA ASN A 77 11.20 -8.93 0.54
C ASN A 77 10.46 -10.23 0.88
N ILE A 78 9.42 -10.57 0.13
CA ILE A 78 8.67 -11.82 0.31
C ILE A 78 9.57 -13.04 0.05
N LEU A 79 10.40 -13.01 -1.01
CA LEU A 79 11.35 -14.08 -1.30
C LEU A 79 12.36 -14.26 -0.17
N ALA A 80 12.89 -13.17 0.38
CA ALA A 80 13.82 -13.22 1.51
C ALA A 80 13.15 -13.84 2.75
N ILE A 81 11.93 -13.38 3.10
CA ILE A 81 11.16 -13.96 4.21
C ILE A 81 10.93 -15.45 3.99
N TYR A 82 10.58 -15.87 2.77
CA TYR A 82 10.35 -17.29 2.48
C TYR A 82 11.63 -18.14 2.61
N ILE A 83 12.80 -17.62 2.19
CA ILE A 83 14.08 -18.32 2.30
C ILE A 83 14.54 -18.42 3.75
N PHE A 84 14.42 -17.34 4.53
CA PHE A 84 14.89 -17.29 5.92
C PHE A 84 13.89 -17.90 6.91
N GLU A 85 12.59 -17.79 6.65
CA GLU A 85 11.52 -18.24 7.54
C GLU A 85 10.28 -18.72 6.74
N PRO A 86 10.33 -19.93 6.13
CA PRO A 86 9.28 -20.41 5.23
C PRO A 86 7.92 -20.61 5.91
N ALA A 87 7.90 -20.72 7.25
CA ALA A 87 6.68 -20.85 8.05
C ALA A 87 6.18 -19.51 8.63
N TYR A 88 6.80 -18.38 8.29
CA TYR A 88 6.44 -17.06 8.83
C TYR A 88 4.96 -16.73 8.63
N GLY A 89 4.40 -17.04 7.45
CA GLY A 89 2.97 -16.84 7.17
C GLY A 89 2.06 -17.69 8.06
N VAL A 90 2.46 -18.92 8.43
CA VAL A 90 1.69 -19.76 9.35
C VAL A 90 1.72 -19.17 10.76
N GLY A 91 2.88 -18.64 11.18
CA GLY A 91 2.99 -17.90 12.44
C GLY A 91 2.13 -16.63 12.47
N LEU A 92 2.12 -15.90 11.36
CA LEU A 92 1.37 -14.63 11.23
C LEU A 92 -0.15 -14.84 11.20
N TYR A 93 -0.63 -15.87 10.49
CA TYR A 93 -2.06 -16.15 10.33
C TYR A 93 -2.60 -17.23 11.28
N GLY A 94 -1.74 -17.82 12.12
CA GLY A 94 -2.10 -18.88 13.08
C GLY A 94 -2.74 -20.12 12.45
N SER A 95 -2.70 -20.26 11.13
CA SER A 95 -3.40 -21.30 10.38
C SER A 95 -2.52 -21.87 9.29
N ARG A 96 -2.52 -23.20 9.18
CA ARG A 96 -1.82 -23.94 8.13
C ARG A 96 -2.86 -24.65 7.28
N THR A 97 -3.05 -24.19 6.05
CA THR A 97 -3.89 -24.90 5.08
C THR A 97 -3.00 -25.74 4.19
N LEU A 98 -3.03 -27.06 4.41
CA LEU A 98 -2.37 -28.03 3.55
C LEU A 98 -3.21 -28.24 2.28
N ILE A 99 -2.66 -27.89 1.12
CA ILE A 99 -3.33 -28.10 -0.19
C ILE A 99 -3.00 -29.49 -0.75
N LEU A 100 -1.85 -30.07 -0.37
CA LEU A 100 -1.46 -31.45 -0.64
C LEU A 100 -0.70 -32.03 0.56
N GLY A 101 -1.24 -33.09 1.18
CA GLY A 101 -0.63 -33.84 2.28
C GLY A 101 -1.43 -33.80 3.60
N THR A 102 -1.61 -34.96 4.23
CA THR A 102 -2.21 -35.11 5.58
C THR A 102 -1.15 -34.99 6.67
N GLY A 103 -1.36 -34.04 7.60
CA GLY A 103 -0.66 -33.96 8.90
C GLY A 103 0.77 -33.44 8.82
#